data_AF-A0A7Y1SYD6-F1
#
_entry.id   AF-A0A7Y1SYD6-F1
#
_cell.length_a   1.000
_cell.length_b   1.000
_cell.length_c   1.000
_cell.angle_alpha   90.00
_cell.angle_beta   90.00
_cell.angle_gamma   90.00
#
_symmetry.space_group_name_H-M   'P 1'
#
loop_
_entity.id
_entity.type
_entity.pdbx_description
1 polymer ?
#
loop_
_entity_poly.entity_id
_entity_poly.type
_entity_poly.pdbx_seq_one_letter_code
_entity_poly.pdbx_strand_id
1 'polypeptide(L)' 'MTTDDVTNATVLITGGTGSFGRTMVDHLLTTDVDLIRILSRDEAKQHD' A
#
# COMPACT_ATOMS: atom_id res chain seq x y z
N MET A 1 8.96 -9.51 -6.34
CA MET A 1 7.62 -9.53 -5.73
C MET A 1 6.67 -10.05 -6.78
N THR A 2 6.34 -11.32 -6.71
CA THR A 2 5.23 -11.91 -7.46
C THR A 2 3.94 -11.71 -6.67
N THR A 3 2.79 -11.90 -7.31
CA THR A 3 1.48 -11.79 -6.65
C THR A 3 1.35 -12.76 -5.47
N ASP A 4 1.99 -13.93 -5.57
CA ASP A 4 1.99 -14.95 -4.52
C ASP A 4 2.74 -14.51 -3.25
N ASP A 5 3.75 -13.65 -3.36
CA ASP A 5 4.59 -13.22 -2.23
C ASP A 5 3.79 -12.47 -1.14
N VAL A 6 2.64 -11.90 -1.49
CA VAL A 6 1.82 -11.05 -0.61
C VAL A 6 0.45 -11.66 -0.29
N THR A 7 0.20 -12.89 -0.74
CA THR A 7 -1.08 -13.56 -0.49
C THR A 7 -1.27 -13.82 1.01
N ASN A 8 -2.40 -13.38 1.56
CA ASN A 8 -2.72 -13.37 2.99
C ASN A 8 -1.68 -12.64 3.87
N ALA A 9 -0.88 -11.75 3.29
CA ALA A 9 0.14 -11.01 4.03
C ALA A 9 -0.39 -9.67 4.57
N THR A 10 0.27 -9.16 5.60
CA THR A 10 0.16 -7.76 6.02
C THR A 10 1.33 -6.96 5.45
N VAL A 11 1.04 -5.94 4.64
CA VAL A 11 2.02 -5.10 3.97
C VAL A 11 2.04 -3.70 4.58
N LEU A 12 3.24 -3.17 4.88
CA LEU A 12 3.44 -1.77 5.28
C LEU A 12 4.09 -1.00 4.13
N ILE A 13 3.42 0.04 3.65
CA ILE A 13 3.97 0.98 2.66
C ILE A 13 4.35 2.28 3.38
N THR A 14 5.65 2.58 3.41
CA THR A 14 6.16 3.87 3.86
C THR A 14 6.20 4.87 2.71
N GLY A 15 5.94 6.15 2.99
CA GLY A 15 5.80 7.17 1.93
C GLY A 15 4.59 6.94 1.02
N GLY A 16 3.57 6.20 1.48
CA GLY A 16 2.47 5.73 0.63
C GLY A 16 1.57 6.83 0.03
N THR A 17 1.66 8.08 0.50
CA THR A 17 0.97 9.23 -0.11
C THR A 17 1.73 9.86 -1.28
N GLY A 18 2.95 9.42 -1.56
CA GLY A 18 3.68 9.80 -2.78
C GLY A 18 3.15 9.07 -4.01
N SER A 19 3.45 9.59 -5.21
CA SER A 19 2.96 9.02 -6.49
C SER A 19 3.22 7.51 -6.61
N PHE A 20 4.46 7.08 -6.36
CA PHE A 20 4.82 5.66 -6.41
C PHE A 20 4.10 4.83 -5.34
N GLY A 21 3.99 5.36 -4.13
CA GLY A 21 3.29 4.70 -3.03
C GLY A 21 1.82 4.44 -3.37
N ARG A 22 1.15 5.41 -3.98
CA ARG A 22 -0.23 5.29 -4.44
C ARG A 22 -0.38 4.25 -5.55
N THR A 23 0.52 4.25 -6.54
CA THR A 23 0.56 3.18 -7.57
C THR A 23 0.75 1.79 -6.98
N MET A 24 1.60 1.64 -5.96
CA MET A 24 1.78 0.36 -5.29
C MET A 24 0.55 -0.07 -4.48
N VAL A 25 -0.14 0.86 -3.82
CA VAL A 25 -1.43 0.58 -3.16
C VAL A 25 -2.44 0.10 -4.20
N ASP A 26 -2.63 0.83 -5.30
CA ASP A 26 -3.56 0.47 -6.36
C ASP A 26 -3.27 -0.92 -6.95
N HIS A 27 -1.99 -1.25 -7.11
CA HIS A 27 -1.57 -2.58 -7.54
C HIS A 27 -1.94 -3.65 -6.50
N LEU A 28 -1.59 -3.46 -5.23
CA LEU A 28 -1.85 -4.44 -4.16
C LEU A 28 -3.34 -4.66 -3.91
N LEU A 29 -4.19 -3.66 -4.12
CA LEU A 29 -5.65 -3.80 -4.03
C LEU A 29 -6.23 -4.78 -5.06
N THR A 30 -5.47 -5.13 -6.10
CA THR A 30 -5.86 -6.16 -7.09
C THR A 30 -5.31 -7.55 -6.78
N THR A 31 -4.67 -7.72 -5.61
CA THR A 31 -4.03 -8.98 -5.16
C THR A 31 -4.72 -9.54 -3.91
N ASP A 32 -4.39 -10.77 -3.52
CA ASP A 32 -4.98 -11.45 -2.36
C ASP A 32 -4.31 -11.05 -1.03
N VAL A 33 -4.01 -9.76 -0.86
CA VAL A 33 -3.38 -9.22 0.35
C VAL A 33 -4.42 -9.03 1.46
N ASP A 34 -4.11 -9.45 2.69
CA ASP A 34 -5.04 -9.37 3.82
C ASP A 34 -5.16 -7.95 4.37
N LEU A 35 -4.03 -7.24 4.49
CA LEU A 35 -4.00 -5.89 5.02
C LEU A 35 -2.89 -5.04 4.41
N ILE A 36 -3.24 -3.83 3.98
CA ILE A 36 -2.29 -2.80 3.56
C ILE A 36 -2.31 -1.66 4.60
N ARG A 37 -1.17 -1.37 5.22
CA ARG A 37 -0.97 -0.20 6.08
C ARG A 37 -0.16 0.85 5.34
N ILE A 38 -0.70 2.06 5.26
CA ILE A 38 -0.04 3.20 4.63
C ILE A 38 0.51 4.11 5.72
N LEU A 39 1.81 4.37 5.69
CA LEU A 39 2.49 5.28 6.62
C LEU A 39 3.15 6.43 5.85
N SER A 40 2.74 7.66 6.14
CA SER A 40 3.38 8.87 5.61
C SER A 40 3.38 9.99 6.63
N ARG A 41 4.21 11.01 6.40
CA ARG A 41 4.25 12.26 7.20
C ARG A 41 3.28 13.33 6.70
N ASP A 42 2.77 13.18 5.49
CA ASP A 42 1.81 14.10 4.89
C ASP A 42 0.40 13.69 5.32
N GLU A 43 -0.04 14.20 6.47
CA GLU A 43 -1.31 13.86 7.12
C GLU A 43 -2.52 14.35 6.31
N ALA A 44 -2.41 15.51 5.65
CA ALA A 44 -3.49 16.06 4.82
C ALA A 44 -3.91 15.06 3.72
N LYS A 45 -2.93 14.47 3.02
CA LYS A 45 -3.18 13.47 1.97
C LYS A 45 -3.70 12.11 2.47
N GLN A 46 -3.73 11.87 3.78
CA GLN A 46 -4.37 10.68 4.35
C GLN A 46 -5.85 10.90 4.63
N HIS A 47 -6.28 12.16 4.72
CA HIS A 47 -7.67 12.54 4.96
C HIS A 47 -8.41 12.99 3.69
N ASP A 48 -7.67 13.32 2.63
CA ASP A 48 -8.18 13.54 1.27
C ASP A 48 -8.45 12.22 0.52
#